data_AF-A0A357FXP4-F1
#
_entry.id   AF-A0A357FXP4-F1
#
_cell.length_a   1.000
_cell.length_b   1.000
_cell.length_c   1.000
_cell.angle_alpha   90.00
_cell.angle_beta   90.00
_cell.angle_gamma   90.00
#
_symmetry.space_group_name_H-M   'P 1'
#
loop_
_entity.id
_entity.type
_entity.pdbx_description
1 polymer ?
#
loop_
_entity_poly.entity_id
_entity_poly.type
_entity_poly.pdbx_seq_one_letter_code
_entity_poly.pdbx_strand_id
1 'polypeptide(L)'
;MTVNLLTEDLDESMIPEKFMDPKTKAVRVQAILDSYNALERKMSQTPSAPKSPEEFCIDCSHGLFQPDMEVNKRLHAKGFSHEQAQEVYDLAAERMIPMIMDMAAEFHADREVEKLVGHYGGPERWQEISRQLLAFGQKNLPPDVLGNLSSSFEGVLALERMMKSNEPSLQRGSDNVPTGMDEKELNSMMRDPRYWRDRDPAFVAKVTEGFQKMFGGK
;
A
#
# COMPACT_ATOMS: atom_id res chain seq x y z
N MET A 1 -43.28 -17.56 -61.57
CA MET A 1 -42.09 -17.80 -60.72
C MET A 1 -40.97 -16.94 -61.28
N THR A 2 -40.64 -15.83 -60.63
CA THR A 2 -39.49 -15.01 -60.99
C THR A 2 -38.25 -15.72 -60.49
N VAL A 3 -37.59 -16.44 -61.40
CA VAL A 3 -36.30 -17.10 -61.13
C VAL A 3 -35.26 -15.99 -60.97
N ASN A 4 -34.72 -15.85 -59.77
CA ASN A 4 -33.64 -14.92 -59.48
C ASN A 4 -32.31 -15.67 -59.69
N LEU A 5 -31.69 -15.49 -60.85
CA LEU A 5 -30.43 -16.15 -61.26
C LEU A 5 -29.23 -15.87 -60.34
N LEU A 6 -29.35 -14.95 -59.38
CA LEU A 6 -28.28 -14.58 -58.45
C LEU A 6 -28.26 -15.44 -57.17
N THR A 7 -29.25 -16.32 -56.97
CA THR A 7 -29.41 -17.07 -55.71
C THR A 7 -29.57 -18.58 -55.90
N GLU A 8 -29.39 -19.11 -57.12
CA GLU A 8 -29.58 -20.54 -57.43
C GLU A 8 -28.63 -21.47 -56.64
N ASP A 9 -27.47 -20.99 -56.20
CA ASP A 9 -26.48 -21.76 -55.44
C ASP A 9 -26.47 -21.43 -53.93
N LEU A 10 -27.42 -20.61 -53.43
CA LEU A 10 -27.47 -20.25 -52.02
C LEU A 10 -28.25 -21.30 -51.21
N ASP A 11 -27.60 -21.88 -50.21
CA ASP A 11 -28.29 -22.72 -49.24
C ASP A 11 -29.22 -21.86 -48.36
N GLU A 12 -30.50 -21.84 -48.71
CA GLU A 12 -31.54 -21.09 -48.01
C GLU A 12 -31.65 -21.47 -46.53
N SER A 13 -31.19 -22.67 -46.13
CA SER A 13 -31.21 -23.11 -44.73
C SER A 13 -30.21 -22.36 -43.84
N MET A 14 -29.18 -21.77 -44.44
CA MET A 14 -28.16 -20.99 -43.73
C MET A 14 -28.56 -19.52 -43.51
N ILE A 15 -29.66 -19.06 -44.09
CA ILE A 15 -30.08 -17.66 -44.05
C ILE A 15 -31.18 -17.48 -42.98
N PRO A 16 -30.90 -16.76 -41.87
CA PRO A 16 -31.91 -16.48 -40.85
C PRO A 16 -33.18 -15.82 -41.41
N GLU A 17 -34.35 -16.19 -40.90
CA GLU A 17 -35.65 -15.70 -41.40
C GLU A 17 -35.77 -14.16 -41.46
N LYS A 18 -35.10 -13.44 -40.56
CA LYS A 18 -35.04 -11.97 -40.55
C LYS A 18 -34.45 -11.35 -41.83
N PHE A 19 -33.69 -12.14 -42.60
CA PHE A 19 -33.07 -11.74 -43.87
C PHE A 19 -33.82 -12.29 -45.09
N MET A 20 -34.97 -12.95 -44.90
CA MET A 20 -35.85 -13.34 -46.00
C MET A 20 -37.08 -12.44 -46.06
N ASP A 21 -37.58 -12.19 -47.28
CA ASP A 21 -38.86 -11.52 -47.47
C ASP A 21 -40.02 -12.46 -47.12
N PRO A 22 -40.95 -12.06 -46.23
CA PRO A 22 -42.03 -12.92 -45.77
C PRO A 22 -43.07 -13.29 -46.85
N LYS A 23 -43.14 -12.53 -47.94
CA LYS A 23 -44.10 -12.76 -49.04
C LYS A 23 -43.45 -13.44 -50.24
N THR A 24 -42.24 -13.04 -50.59
CA THR A 24 -41.56 -13.52 -51.81
C THR A 24 -40.50 -14.57 -51.54
N LYS A 25 -40.16 -14.82 -50.27
CA LYS A 25 -39.05 -15.68 -49.83
C LYS A 25 -37.68 -15.27 -50.42
N ALA A 26 -37.59 -14.11 -51.06
CA ALA A 26 -36.35 -13.60 -51.61
C ALA A 26 -35.40 -13.11 -50.51
N VAL A 27 -34.10 -13.30 -50.71
CA VAL A 27 -33.05 -12.85 -49.79
C VAL A 27 -32.95 -11.33 -49.78
N ARG A 28 -32.99 -10.72 -48.59
CA ARG A 28 -32.85 -9.28 -48.36
C ARG A 28 -31.37 -8.91 -48.24
N VAL A 29 -30.66 -8.86 -49.37
CA VAL A 29 -29.21 -8.61 -49.43
C VAL A 29 -28.79 -7.32 -48.69
N GLN A 30 -29.56 -6.23 -48.82
CA GLN A 30 -29.26 -4.98 -48.13
C GLN A 30 -29.29 -5.12 -46.60
N ALA A 31 -30.24 -5.88 -46.05
CA ALA A 31 -30.36 -6.08 -44.60
C ALA A 31 -29.19 -6.92 -44.04
N ILE A 32 -28.65 -7.84 -44.84
CA ILE A 32 -27.44 -8.61 -44.51
C ILE A 32 -26.22 -7.69 -44.49
N LEU A 33 -26.03 -6.87 -45.53
CA LEU A 33 -24.93 -5.90 -45.60
C LEU A 33 -24.96 -4.90 -44.42
N ASP A 34 -26.14 -4.37 -44.09
CA ASP A 34 -26.30 -3.45 -42.97
C ASP A 34 -25.98 -4.14 -41.62
N SER A 35 -26.39 -5.40 -41.45
CA SER A 35 -26.08 -6.18 -40.26
C SER A 35 -24.60 -6.54 -40.16
N TYR A 36 -23.94 -6.85 -41.28
CA TYR A 36 -22.50 -7.10 -41.34
C TYR A 36 -21.70 -5.84 -40.98
N ASN A 37 -22.03 -4.69 -41.60
CA ASN A 37 -21.38 -3.41 -41.31
C ASN A 37 -21.57 -2.98 -39.85
N ALA A 38 -22.75 -3.24 -39.26
CA ALA A 38 -23.00 -2.98 -37.84
C ALA A 38 -22.16 -3.89 -36.92
N LEU A 39 -22.02 -5.17 -37.28
CA LEU A 39 -21.17 -6.11 -36.56
C LEU A 39 -19.69 -5.72 -36.67
N GLU A 40 -19.21 -5.37 -37.86
CA GLU A 40 -17.83 -4.93 -38.10
C GLU A 40 -17.52 -3.69 -37.28
N ARG A 41 -18.40 -2.68 -37.28
CA ARG A 41 -18.25 -1.50 -36.41
C ARG A 41 -18.16 -1.89 -34.93
N LYS A 42 -19.04 -2.77 -34.46
CA LYS A 42 -19.02 -3.23 -33.07
C LYS A 42 -17.75 -3.99 -32.71
N MET A 43 -17.27 -4.86 -33.59
CA MET A 43 -16.03 -5.63 -33.38
C MET A 43 -14.79 -4.73 -33.45
N SER A 44 -14.76 -3.76 -34.36
CA SER A 44 -13.65 -2.79 -34.46
C SER A 44 -13.53 -1.88 -33.23
N GLN A 45 -14.64 -1.63 -32.55
CA GLN A 45 -14.70 -0.83 -31.32
C GLN A 45 -14.45 -1.63 -30.05
N THR A 46 -14.48 -2.96 -30.11
CA THR A 46 -14.26 -3.80 -28.92
C THR A 46 -12.76 -4.07 -28.81
N PRO A 47 -12.08 -3.61 -27.74
CA PRO A 47 -10.67 -3.94 -27.56
C PRO A 47 -10.52 -5.46 -27.46
N SER A 48 -9.71 -6.02 -28.35
CA SER A 48 -9.49 -7.46 -28.44
C SER A 48 -8.46 -7.92 -27.40
N ALA A 49 -8.53 -9.19 -27.02
CA ALA A 49 -7.47 -9.81 -26.26
C ALA A 49 -6.18 -9.87 -27.11
N PRO A 50 -4.99 -9.76 -26.48
CA PRO A 50 -3.73 -10.03 -27.15
C PRO A 50 -3.68 -11.46 -27.70
N LYS A 51 -2.71 -11.76 -28.58
CA LYS A 51 -2.62 -13.09 -29.22
C LYS A 51 -2.08 -14.16 -28.29
N SER A 52 -1.33 -13.74 -27.28
CA SER A 52 -0.80 -14.62 -26.25
C SER A 52 -0.73 -13.92 -24.88
N PRO A 53 -0.67 -14.68 -23.78
CA PRO A 53 -0.54 -14.11 -22.43
C PRO A 53 0.73 -13.26 -22.22
N GLU A 54 1.79 -13.52 -22.98
CA GLU A 54 3.07 -12.82 -22.88
C GLU A 54 3.01 -11.41 -23.49
N GLU A 55 2.03 -11.14 -24.34
CA GLU A 55 1.85 -9.84 -25.01
C GLU A 55 1.13 -8.81 -24.12
N PHE A 56 0.70 -9.17 -22.90
CA PHE A 56 0.19 -8.17 -21.96
C PHE A 56 1.31 -7.23 -21.51
N CYS A 57 1.20 -5.95 -21.87
CA CYS A 57 2.13 -4.90 -21.45
C CYS A 57 1.81 -4.34 -20.05
N ILE A 58 1.73 -5.22 -19.03
CA ILE A 58 1.36 -4.79 -17.68
C ILE A 58 2.42 -3.86 -17.08
N ASP A 59 2.03 -2.64 -16.71
CA ASP A 59 2.85 -1.73 -15.93
C ASP A 59 2.68 -2.02 -14.43
N CYS A 60 3.78 -2.36 -13.78
CA CYS A 60 3.88 -2.47 -12.32
C CYS A 60 4.94 -1.52 -11.77
N SER A 61 5.01 -0.29 -12.30
CA SER A 61 5.96 0.76 -11.91
C SER A 61 5.95 1.11 -10.41
N HIS A 62 4.88 0.76 -9.69
CA HIS A 62 4.78 0.87 -8.23
C HIS A 62 5.73 -0.09 -7.47
N GLY A 63 6.27 -1.14 -8.11
CA GLY A 63 7.32 -2.00 -7.56
C GLY A 63 6.90 -2.96 -6.43
N LEU A 64 5.60 -3.12 -6.19
CA LEU A 64 5.06 -3.92 -5.07
C LEU A 64 4.86 -5.40 -5.45
N PHE A 65 4.60 -5.65 -6.73
CA PHE A 65 4.57 -6.96 -7.35
C PHE A 65 5.00 -6.82 -8.80
N GLN A 66 5.19 -7.96 -9.47
CA GLN A 66 5.56 -8.02 -10.87
C GLN A 66 4.43 -8.69 -11.65
N PRO A 67 4.34 -8.45 -12.98
CA PRO A 67 3.46 -9.21 -13.83
C PRO A 67 3.68 -10.71 -13.63
N ASP A 68 2.57 -11.44 -13.47
CA ASP A 68 2.59 -12.87 -13.15
C ASP A 68 2.05 -13.65 -14.34
N MET A 69 2.84 -14.60 -14.82
CA MET A 69 2.53 -15.33 -16.04
C MET A 69 1.29 -16.22 -15.89
N GLU A 70 1.03 -16.79 -14.71
CA GLU A 70 -0.15 -17.62 -14.50
C GLU A 70 -1.43 -16.79 -14.35
N VAL A 71 -1.32 -15.60 -13.74
CA VAL A 71 -2.42 -14.62 -13.75
C VAL A 71 -2.73 -14.21 -15.19
N ASN A 72 -1.71 -13.83 -15.97
CA ASN A 72 -1.87 -13.42 -17.37
C ASN A 72 -2.48 -14.52 -18.23
N LYS A 73 -2.04 -15.79 -18.08
CA LYS A 73 -2.66 -16.93 -18.78
C LYS A 73 -4.15 -17.06 -18.48
N ARG A 74 -4.55 -16.87 -17.22
CA ARG A 74 -5.96 -16.93 -16.81
C ARG A 74 -6.77 -15.76 -17.39
N LEU A 75 -6.22 -14.54 -17.38
CA LEU A 75 -6.86 -13.36 -17.96
C LEU A 75 -7.03 -13.51 -19.48
N HIS A 76 -5.98 -13.96 -20.17
CA HIS A 76 -6.02 -14.24 -21.60
C HIS A 76 -7.05 -15.34 -21.95
N ALA A 77 -7.10 -16.43 -21.17
CA ALA A 77 -8.11 -17.49 -21.35
C ALA A 77 -9.55 -17.01 -21.16
N LYS A 78 -9.75 -15.85 -20.52
CA LYS A 78 -11.05 -15.19 -20.37
C LYS A 78 -11.30 -14.09 -21.40
N GLY A 79 -10.37 -13.87 -22.34
CA GLY A 79 -10.49 -12.88 -23.40
C GLY A 79 -10.32 -11.44 -22.93
N PHE A 80 -9.59 -11.22 -21.84
CA PHE A 80 -9.33 -9.86 -21.34
C PHE A 80 -8.48 -9.08 -22.35
N SER A 81 -8.86 -7.83 -22.58
CA SER A 81 -8.02 -6.88 -23.31
C SER A 81 -6.83 -6.43 -22.46
N HIS A 82 -5.86 -5.75 -23.09
CA HIS A 82 -4.71 -5.21 -22.39
C HIS A 82 -5.11 -4.25 -21.25
N GLU A 83 -6.03 -3.33 -21.53
CA GLU A 83 -6.55 -2.36 -20.55
C GLU A 83 -7.28 -3.04 -19.39
N GLN A 84 -8.09 -4.06 -19.68
CA GLN A 84 -8.78 -4.83 -18.65
C GLN A 84 -7.81 -5.62 -17.78
N ALA A 85 -6.74 -6.16 -18.36
CA ALA A 85 -5.71 -6.84 -17.59
C ALA A 85 -4.95 -5.86 -16.69
N GLN A 86 -4.57 -4.69 -17.20
CA GLN A 86 -3.93 -3.62 -16.43
C GLN A 86 -4.80 -3.21 -15.23
N GLU A 87 -6.09 -2.96 -15.45
CA GLU A 87 -7.03 -2.58 -14.39
C GLU A 87 -7.08 -3.61 -13.25
N VAL A 88 -6.97 -4.91 -13.54
CA VAL A 88 -6.90 -5.95 -12.50
C VAL A 88 -5.66 -5.80 -11.63
N TYR A 89 -4.50 -5.50 -12.24
CA TYR A 89 -3.25 -5.25 -11.52
C TYR A 89 -3.33 -3.95 -10.72
N ASP A 90 -3.92 -2.89 -11.28
CA ASP A 90 -4.08 -1.61 -10.58
C ASP A 90 -4.99 -1.76 -9.36
N LEU A 91 -6.15 -2.40 -9.52
CA LEU A 91 -7.07 -2.68 -8.40
C LEU A 91 -6.44 -3.58 -7.34
N ALA A 92 -5.61 -4.53 -7.75
CA ALA A 92 -4.82 -5.35 -6.85
C ALA A 92 -3.88 -4.49 -5.99
N ALA A 93 -3.13 -3.56 -6.59
CA ALA A 93 -2.27 -2.63 -5.87
C ALA A 93 -3.09 -1.73 -4.93
N GLU A 94 -4.17 -1.13 -5.42
CA GLU A 94 -4.98 -0.18 -4.64
C GLU A 94 -5.62 -0.82 -3.41
N ARG A 95 -6.00 -2.10 -3.47
CA ARG A 95 -6.78 -2.75 -2.40
C ARG A 95 -5.96 -3.67 -1.51
N MET A 96 -5.04 -4.44 -2.08
CA MET A 96 -4.28 -5.41 -1.29
C MET A 96 -3.17 -4.73 -0.50
N ILE A 97 -2.56 -3.67 -1.03
CA ILE A 97 -1.41 -3.03 -0.38
C ILE A 97 -1.78 -2.39 0.95
N PRO A 98 -2.84 -1.56 1.06
CA PRO A 98 -3.24 -1.01 2.36
C PRO A 98 -3.54 -2.11 3.38
N MET A 99 -4.24 -3.17 2.96
CA MET A 99 -4.53 -4.32 3.82
C MET A 99 -3.26 -5.03 4.32
N ILE A 100 -2.28 -5.26 3.45
CA ILE A 100 -1.00 -5.87 3.84
C ILE A 100 -0.24 -4.95 4.81
N MET A 101 -0.25 -3.64 4.57
CA MET A 101 0.39 -2.67 5.46
C MET A 101 -0.24 -2.65 6.85
N ASP A 102 -1.58 -2.68 6.92
CA ASP A 102 -2.32 -2.75 8.18
C ASP A 102 -2.00 -4.05 8.94
N MET A 103 -2.04 -5.19 8.25
CA MET A 103 -1.68 -6.49 8.84
C MET A 103 -0.22 -6.53 9.32
N ALA A 104 0.71 -5.95 8.55
CA ALA A 104 2.11 -5.88 8.95
C ALA A 104 2.27 -5.00 10.20
N ALA A 105 1.57 -3.88 10.29
CA ALA A 105 1.59 -3.00 11.45
C ALA A 105 1.07 -3.70 12.72
N GLU A 106 -0.04 -4.42 12.62
CA GLU A 106 -0.59 -5.23 13.72
C GLU A 106 0.39 -6.33 14.15
N PHE A 107 0.92 -7.10 13.20
CA PHE A 107 1.89 -8.16 13.50
C PHE A 107 3.17 -7.63 14.14
N HIS A 108 3.64 -6.46 13.70
CA HIS A 108 4.76 -5.78 14.34
C HIS A 108 4.44 -5.39 15.77
N ALA A 109 3.27 -4.80 16.04
CA ALA A 109 2.85 -4.43 17.39
C ALA A 109 2.80 -5.64 18.34
N ASP A 110 2.19 -6.74 17.92
CA ASP A 110 2.11 -7.97 18.71
C ASP A 110 3.51 -8.53 19.04
N ARG A 111 4.41 -8.54 18.06
CA ARG A 111 5.78 -9.01 18.26
C ARG A 111 6.57 -8.11 19.22
N GLU A 112 6.39 -6.80 19.14
CA GLU A 112 7.05 -5.86 20.07
C GLU A 112 6.54 -6.06 21.49
N VAL A 113 5.23 -6.30 21.69
CA VAL A 113 4.66 -6.66 22.98
C VAL A 113 5.21 -7.99 23.49
N GLU A 114 5.30 -9.00 22.65
CA GLU A 114 5.85 -10.31 23.03
C GLU A 114 7.32 -10.20 23.49
N LYS A 115 8.14 -9.41 22.79
CA LYS A 115 9.52 -9.11 23.22
C LYS A 115 9.56 -8.44 24.58
N LEU A 116 8.68 -7.47 24.83
CA LEU A 116 8.59 -6.78 26.13
C LEU A 116 8.20 -7.76 27.24
N VAL A 117 7.17 -8.57 27.00
CA VAL A 117 6.72 -9.62 27.93
C VAL A 117 7.86 -10.60 28.23
N GLY A 118 8.59 -11.07 27.21
CA GLY A 118 9.74 -11.96 27.38
C GLY A 118 10.89 -11.30 28.13
N HIS A 119 11.25 -10.06 27.78
CA HIS A 119 12.33 -9.30 28.40
C HIS A 119 12.08 -9.03 29.89
N TYR A 120 10.84 -8.67 30.25
CA TYR A 120 10.48 -8.38 31.64
C TYR A 120 10.06 -9.63 32.45
N GLY A 121 10.11 -10.82 31.86
CA GLY A 121 9.91 -12.08 32.58
C GLY A 121 8.45 -12.47 32.80
N GLY A 122 7.54 -12.02 31.93
CA GLY A 122 6.14 -12.44 31.90
C GLY A 122 5.14 -11.28 31.88
N PRO A 123 3.86 -11.59 31.57
CA PRO A 123 2.84 -10.58 31.32
C PRO A 123 2.50 -9.77 32.58
N GLU A 124 2.52 -10.39 33.76
CA GLU A 124 2.24 -9.72 35.04
C GLU A 124 3.29 -8.66 35.37
N ARG A 125 4.58 -9.01 35.19
CA ARG A 125 5.70 -8.08 35.44
C ARG A 125 5.69 -6.94 34.43
N TRP A 126 5.43 -7.24 33.16
CA TRP A 126 5.29 -6.24 32.12
C TRP A 126 4.13 -5.28 32.38
N GLN A 127 2.98 -5.78 32.84
CA GLN A 127 1.83 -4.94 33.18
C GLN A 127 2.14 -3.96 34.31
N GLU A 128 2.94 -4.36 35.29
CA GLU A 128 3.36 -3.45 36.37
C GLU A 128 4.33 -2.38 35.86
N ILE A 129 5.36 -2.78 35.10
CA ILE A 129 6.39 -1.87 34.59
C ILE A 129 5.79 -0.88 33.58
N SER A 130 4.94 -1.34 32.66
CA SER A 130 4.26 -0.48 31.68
C SER A 130 3.44 0.62 32.34
N ARG A 131 2.72 0.34 33.45
CA ARG A 131 1.99 1.37 34.22
C ARG A 131 2.90 2.44 34.77
N GLN A 132 4.06 2.05 35.33
CA GLN A 132 5.02 2.98 35.90
C GLN A 132 5.66 3.85 34.81
N LEU A 133 6.06 3.25 33.69
CA LEU A 133 6.62 3.96 32.53
C LEU A 133 5.61 4.94 31.91
N LEU A 134 4.34 4.55 31.80
CA LEU A 134 3.29 5.45 31.31
C LEU A 134 3.05 6.63 32.25
N ALA A 135 2.99 6.40 33.57
CA ALA A 135 2.81 7.47 34.55
C ALA A 135 4.00 8.44 34.54
N PHE A 136 5.23 7.92 34.42
CA PHE A 136 6.43 8.73 34.24
C PHE A 136 6.36 9.54 32.93
N GLY A 137 6.04 8.88 31.82
CA GLY A 137 5.97 9.51 30.50
C GLY A 137 4.94 10.63 30.43
N GLN A 138 3.73 10.39 30.92
CA GLN A 138 2.65 11.40 30.91
C GLN A 138 3.01 12.66 31.73
N LYS A 139 3.81 12.49 32.79
CA LYS A 139 4.22 13.59 33.65
C LYS A 139 5.39 14.40 33.07
N ASN A 140 6.28 13.77 32.31
CA ASN A 140 7.57 14.36 31.91
C ASN A 140 7.71 14.59 30.40
N LEU A 141 6.84 14.03 29.56
CA LEU A 141 6.98 14.06 28.11
C LEU A 141 5.70 14.60 27.42
N PRO A 142 5.86 15.30 26.28
CA PRO A 142 4.73 15.63 25.41
C PRO A 142 4.00 14.36 24.93
N PRO A 143 2.67 14.40 24.73
CA PRO A 143 1.87 13.25 24.30
C PRO A 143 2.40 12.55 23.04
N ASP A 144 2.84 13.32 22.03
CA ASP A 144 3.33 12.76 20.76
C ASP A 144 4.66 12.01 20.93
N VAL A 145 5.54 12.52 21.80
CA VAL A 145 6.84 11.89 22.10
C VAL A 145 6.63 10.60 22.89
N LEU A 146 5.73 10.63 23.88
CA LEU A 146 5.36 9.45 24.64
C LEU A 146 4.76 8.36 23.74
N GLY A 147 3.83 8.73 22.85
CA GLY A 147 3.22 7.82 21.89
C GLY A 147 4.27 7.08 21.07
N ASN A 148 5.19 7.82 20.45
CA ASN A 148 6.25 7.25 19.61
C ASN A 148 7.25 6.37 20.39
N LEU A 149 7.63 6.75 21.62
CA LEU A 149 8.52 5.94 22.45
C LEU A 149 7.82 4.67 22.95
N SER A 150 6.53 4.75 23.24
CA SER A 150 5.76 3.61 23.77
C SER A 150 5.35 2.57 22.71
N SER A 151 5.51 2.88 21.42
CA SER A 151 5.06 2.01 20.31
C SER A 151 6.12 1.02 19.81
N SER A 152 7.28 0.92 20.47
CA SER A 152 8.35 -0.01 20.09
C SER A 152 9.13 -0.51 21.30
N PHE A 153 9.73 -1.69 21.21
CA PHE A 153 10.53 -2.30 22.26
C PHE A 153 11.70 -1.39 22.68
N GLU A 154 12.47 -0.89 21.71
CA GLU A 154 13.61 -0.01 21.95
C GLU A 154 13.17 1.34 22.57
N GLY A 155 12.04 1.89 22.14
CA GLY A 155 11.50 3.13 22.70
C GLY A 155 11.07 2.95 24.16
N VAL A 156 10.48 1.80 24.51
CA VAL A 156 10.14 1.48 25.90
C VAL A 156 11.40 1.31 26.76
N LEU A 157 12.46 0.68 26.24
CA LEU A 157 13.75 0.60 26.95
C LEU A 157 14.39 1.99 27.12
N ALA A 158 14.29 2.86 26.13
CA ALA A 158 14.74 4.24 26.24
C ALA A 158 13.95 4.99 27.32
N LEU A 159 12.63 4.84 27.35
CA LEU A 159 11.76 5.41 28.38
C LEU A 159 12.13 4.90 29.78
N GLU A 160 12.47 3.62 29.91
CA GLU A 160 12.93 3.03 31.17
C GLU A 160 14.27 3.62 31.62
N ARG A 161 15.24 3.79 30.70
CA ARG A 161 16.52 4.45 31.01
C ARG A 161 16.32 5.90 31.45
N MET A 162 15.40 6.62 30.82
CA MET A 162 15.06 7.99 31.21
C MET A 162 14.44 8.04 32.61
N MET A 163 13.51 7.13 32.92
CA MET A 163 12.91 7.03 34.25
C MET A 163 13.97 6.75 35.32
N LYS A 164 14.85 5.77 35.09
CA LYS A 164 15.95 5.41 35.99
C LYS A 164 16.99 6.51 36.15
N SER A 165 17.20 7.34 35.12
CA SER A 165 18.13 8.48 35.18
C SER A 165 17.54 9.71 35.86
N ASN A 166 16.21 9.84 35.85
CA ASN A 166 15.48 10.92 36.52
C ASN A 166 15.09 10.57 37.97
N GLU A 167 15.18 9.31 38.38
CA GLU A 167 15.29 8.98 39.80
C GLU A 167 16.65 9.52 40.30
N PRO A 168 16.66 10.46 41.26
CA PRO A 168 17.92 10.96 41.79
C PRO A 168 18.60 9.79 42.49
N SER A 169 19.63 9.24 41.85
CA SER A 169 20.63 8.47 42.53
C SER A 169 21.07 9.31 43.72
N LEU A 170 20.86 8.78 44.93
CA LEU A 170 21.37 9.34 46.17
C LEU A 170 22.92 9.32 46.11
N GLN A 171 23.50 10.25 45.35
CA GLN A 171 24.92 10.51 45.30
C GLN A 171 25.18 11.86 45.97
N ARG A 172 25.34 11.75 47.29
CA ARG A 172 26.09 12.70 48.09
C ARG A 172 27.54 12.66 47.59
N GLY A 173 27.92 13.61 46.75
CA GLY A 173 29.30 13.77 46.30
C GLY A 173 29.41 14.73 45.14
N SER A 174 29.89 15.94 45.43
CA SER A 174 30.31 16.99 44.50
C SER A 174 30.94 16.45 43.22
N ASP A 175 30.48 16.89 42.05
CA ASP A 175 31.28 17.79 41.24
C ASP A 175 30.50 18.41 40.07
N ASN A 176 30.92 19.62 39.78
CA ASN A 176 30.34 20.64 38.92
C ASN A 176 30.33 20.18 37.44
N VAL A 177 29.15 19.99 36.83
CA VAL A 177 29.00 19.87 35.36
C VAL A 177 27.98 20.91 34.88
N PRO A 178 28.33 21.79 33.92
CA PRO A 178 27.41 22.79 33.41
C PRO A 178 26.51 22.16 32.33
N THR A 179 25.41 21.50 32.72
CA THR A 179 24.47 20.84 31.79
C THR A 179 23.17 21.62 31.53
N GLY A 180 23.04 22.85 32.04
CA GLY A 180 21.78 23.60 31.95
C GLY A 180 21.52 24.36 30.63
N MET A 181 22.52 24.49 29.74
CA MET A 181 22.43 25.36 28.56
C MET A 181 22.15 24.60 27.25
N ASP A 182 22.79 23.44 27.04
CA ASP A 182 22.69 22.68 25.78
C ASP A 182 21.33 21.97 25.59
N GLU A 183 20.71 21.48 26.67
CA GLU A 183 19.41 20.78 26.57
C GLU A 183 18.26 21.73 26.22
N LYS A 184 18.30 22.97 26.72
CA LYS A 184 17.31 24.01 26.36
C LYS A 184 17.45 24.43 24.90
N GLU A 185 18.68 24.47 24.39
CA GLU A 185 18.95 24.80 22.99
C GLU A 185 18.48 23.69 22.04
N LEU A 186 18.76 22.42 22.36
CA LEU A 186 18.25 21.25 21.64
C LEU A 186 16.72 21.19 21.61
N ASN A 187 16.06 21.44 22.75
CA ASN A 187 14.61 21.52 22.82
C ASN A 187 14.04 22.71 22.03
N SER A 188 14.75 23.83 21.96
CA SER A 188 14.37 24.96 21.11
C SER A 188 14.47 24.62 19.62
N MET A 189 15.49 23.85 19.22
CA MET A 189 15.65 23.40 17.83
C MET A 189 14.53 22.43 17.42
N MET A 190 14.05 21.56 18.30
CA MET A 190 12.91 20.67 18.01
C MET A 190 11.59 21.41 17.74
N ARG A 191 11.45 22.64 18.27
CA ARG A 191 10.28 23.50 18.06
C ARG A 191 10.37 24.34 16.78
N ASP A 192 11.52 24.35 16.11
CA ASP A 192 11.71 25.09 14.87
C ASP A 192 10.91 24.40 13.72
N PRO A 193 10.10 25.15 12.94
CA PRO A 193 9.34 24.61 11.80
C PRO A 193 10.20 23.84 10.79
N ARG A 194 11.49 24.18 10.68
CA ARG A 194 12.42 23.48 9.77
C ARG A 194 12.66 22.03 10.17
N TYR A 195 12.53 21.69 11.46
CA TYR A 195 12.71 20.33 11.96
C TYR A 195 11.49 19.45 11.70
N TRP A 196 10.28 19.92 12.01
CA TRP A 196 9.06 19.09 11.97
C TRP A 196 8.17 19.30 10.75
N ARG A 197 8.13 20.50 10.17
CA ARG A 197 7.30 20.83 8.99
C ARG A 197 8.04 20.58 7.70
N ASP A 198 9.24 21.16 7.57
CA ASP A 198 10.01 21.11 6.33
C ASP A 198 11.00 19.92 6.32
N ARG A 199 11.20 19.27 7.48
CA ARG A 199 12.10 18.12 7.70
C ARG A 199 13.45 18.28 6.99
N ASP A 200 14.05 19.47 7.14
CA ASP A 200 15.31 19.80 6.50
C ASP A 200 16.39 18.78 6.89
N PRO A 201 16.98 18.05 5.93
CA PRO A 201 17.97 17.00 6.20
C PRO A 201 19.16 17.49 7.03
N ALA A 202 19.62 18.73 6.82
CA ALA A 202 20.74 19.30 7.54
C ALA A 202 20.36 19.65 8.99
N PHE A 203 19.13 20.09 9.20
CA PHE A 203 18.63 20.46 10.52
C PHE A 203 18.33 19.23 11.38
N VAL A 204 17.74 18.19 10.77
CA VAL A 204 17.51 16.89 11.41
C VAL A 204 18.83 16.24 11.81
N ALA A 205 19.85 16.25 10.94
CA ALA A 205 21.17 15.72 11.27
C ALA A 205 21.81 16.45 12.46
N LYS A 206 21.69 17.77 12.52
CA LYS A 206 22.24 18.59 13.61
C LYS A 206 21.54 18.32 14.95
N VAL A 207 20.22 18.14 14.94
CA VAL A 207 19.46 17.76 16.15
C VAL A 207 19.84 16.35 16.59
N THR A 208 19.91 15.39 15.67
CA THR A 208 20.31 14.00 15.94
C THR A 208 21.73 13.93 16.51
N GLU A 209 22.69 14.68 15.95
CA GLU A 209 24.07 14.74 16.45
C GLU A 209 24.16 15.35 17.86
N GLY A 210 23.36 16.39 18.14
CA GLY A 210 23.29 17.00 19.47
C GLY A 210 22.73 16.03 20.52
N PHE A 211 21.68 15.27 20.20
CA PHE A 211 21.18 14.21 21.08
C PHE A 211 22.18 13.04 21.20
N GLN A 212 22.86 12.65 20.12
CA GLN A 212 23.86 11.58 20.16
C GLN A 212 25.10 11.97 20.99
N LYS A 213 25.53 13.23 20.99
CA LYS A 213 26.59 13.72 21.87
C LYS A 213 26.17 13.78 23.34
N MET A 214 24.91 14.13 23.60
CA MET A 214 24.37 14.22 24.95
C MET A 214 24.07 12.85 25.58
N PHE A 215 23.62 11.88 24.77
CA PHE A 215 23.10 10.58 25.26
C PHE A 215 23.83 9.35 24.71
N GLY A 216 24.66 9.49 23.68
CA GLY A 216 25.42 8.40 23.04
C GLY A 216 26.83 8.18 23.62
N GLY A 217 27.17 8.85 24.73
CA GLY A 217 28.40 8.64 25.48
C GLY A 217 28.31 7.49 26.47
N LYS A 218 28.20 6.25 25.98
CA LYS A 218 28.79 5.04 26.59
C LYS A 218 28.82 3.87 25.63
#